data_AF-A0A9P1D2R3-F1
#
_entry.id   AF-A0A9P1D2R3-F1
#
_cell.length_a   1.000
_cell.length_b   1.000
_cell.length_c   1.000
_cell.angle_alpha   90.00
_cell.angle_beta   90.00
_cell.angle_gamma   90.00
#
_symmetry.space_group_name_H-M   'P 1'
#
loop_
_entity.id
_entity.type
_entity.pdbx_description
1 polymer ?
#
loop_
_entity_poly.entity_id
_entity_poly.type
_entity_poly.pdbx_seq_one_letter_code
_entity_poly.pdbx_strand_id
1 'polypeptide(L)'
;MALVSWKTARITRQGLALLERGEWLTDEVMTFWLEYFSTAAPPDGLGQPQDVLVMDPVLGNLIVFEEDKGGRGKYEGVHWALLALARDGEELRGSYYDSMGTGNLHTAQLLAAKLAPKTEVRVAPAGKQQNACDCGVFALLFAEALCRDKDPKDVTQAQAEAARKHMASHIWRLAKP
;
A
#
# COMPACT_ATOMS: atom_id res chain seq x y z
N MET A 1 13.84 -18.81 3.13
CA MET A 1 12.94 -19.70 2.36
C MET A 1 11.53 -19.15 2.47
N ALA A 2 10.78 -19.09 1.36
CA ALA A 2 9.41 -18.59 1.36
C ALA A 2 8.51 -19.50 2.21
N LEU A 3 7.64 -18.88 3.00
CA LEU A 3 6.57 -19.57 3.75
C LEU A 3 5.35 -19.78 2.84
N VAL A 4 4.94 -18.75 2.10
CA VAL A 4 3.91 -18.81 1.06
C VAL A 4 4.45 -18.14 -0.20
N SER A 5 4.14 -18.71 -1.36
CA SER A 5 4.29 -18.04 -2.65
C SER A 5 2.91 -17.86 -3.26
N TRP A 6 2.58 -16.64 -3.67
CA TRP A 6 1.32 -16.33 -4.33
C TRP A 6 1.64 -15.57 -5.61
N LYS A 7 1.40 -16.22 -6.76
CA LYS A 7 1.81 -15.71 -8.08
C LYS A 7 3.30 -15.30 -8.06
N THR A 8 3.64 -14.01 -8.16
CA THR A 8 5.03 -13.53 -8.17
C THR A 8 5.54 -13.14 -6.78
N ALA A 9 4.65 -12.76 -5.87
CA ALA A 9 4.99 -12.42 -4.50
C ALA A 9 5.29 -13.64 -3.63
N ARG A 10 6.17 -13.41 -2.66
CA ARG A 10 6.56 -14.39 -1.65
C ARG A 10 6.54 -13.72 -0.30
N ILE A 11 6.12 -14.46 0.71
CA ILE A 11 6.23 -14.05 2.10
C ILE A 11 6.95 -15.13 2.91
N THR A 12 7.86 -14.70 3.77
CA THR A 12 8.68 -15.53 4.65
C THR A 12 8.09 -15.58 6.06
N ARG A 13 8.64 -16.45 6.90
CA ARG A 13 8.30 -16.46 8.34
C ARG A 13 8.62 -15.14 9.03
N GLN A 14 9.65 -14.43 8.57
CA GLN A 14 10.00 -13.13 9.12
C GLN A 14 8.94 -12.09 8.77
N GLY A 15 8.53 -11.99 7.50
CA GLY A 15 7.44 -11.09 7.09
C GLY A 15 6.14 -11.35 7.86
N LEU A 16 5.79 -12.63 8.08
CA LEU A 16 4.65 -13.01 8.92
C LEU A 16 4.80 -12.54 10.38
N ALA A 17 6.00 -12.69 10.97
CA ALA A 17 6.24 -12.26 12.34
C ALA A 17 6.08 -10.74 12.54
N LEU A 18 6.35 -9.92 11.51
CA LEU A 18 6.12 -8.46 11.57
C LEU A 18 4.63 -8.14 11.77
N LEU A 19 3.74 -8.89 11.12
CA LEU A 19 2.29 -8.74 11.29
C LEU A 19 1.86 -9.16 12.70
N GLU A 20 2.36 -10.28 13.19
CA GLU A 20 2.01 -10.84 14.52
C GLU A 20 2.49 -9.96 15.67
N ARG A 21 3.66 -9.32 15.53
CA ARG A 21 4.28 -8.48 16.56
C ARG A 21 3.85 -7.01 16.52
N GLY A 22 3.11 -6.61 15.49
CA GLY A 22 2.75 -5.21 15.30
C GLY A 22 3.94 -4.34 14.90
N GLU A 23 4.91 -4.89 14.15
CA GLU A 23 6.11 -4.17 13.71
C GLU A 23 5.88 -3.50 12.34
N TRP A 24 6.88 -2.72 11.90
CA TRP A 24 6.85 -2.00 10.63
C TRP A 24 6.79 -3.01 9.48
N LEU A 25 5.88 -2.78 8.53
CA LEU A 25 5.78 -3.65 7.36
C LEU A 25 6.93 -3.36 6.40
N THR A 26 7.49 -4.42 5.82
CA THR A 26 8.49 -4.34 4.75
C THR A 26 7.82 -4.44 3.38
N ASP A 27 8.56 -4.10 2.33
CA ASP A 27 8.16 -4.25 0.94
C ASP A 27 7.66 -5.66 0.64
N GLU A 28 8.28 -6.69 1.24
CA GLU A 28 7.85 -8.09 1.12
C GLU A 28 6.38 -8.27 1.53
N VAL A 29 6.00 -7.76 2.70
CA VAL A 29 4.63 -7.89 3.22
C VAL A 29 3.66 -7.04 2.40
N MET A 30 4.06 -5.81 2.07
CA MET A 30 3.26 -4.90 1.26
C MET A 30 2.95 -5.48 -0.12
N THR A 31 3.99 -5.92 -0.85
CA THR A 31 3.88 -6.53 -2.17
C THR A 31 3.05 -7.80 -2.13
N PHE A 32 3.30 -8.69 -1.14
CA PHE A 32 2.51 -9.91 -1.01
C PHE A 32 1.03 -9.64 -0.79
N TRP A 33 0.68 -8.74 0.14
CA TRP A 33 -0.72 -8.46 0.42
C TRP A 33 -1.43 -7.76 -0.74
N LEU A 34 -0.77 -6.81 -1.41
CA LEU A 34 -1.31 -6.14 -2.58
C LEU A 34 -1.55 -7.09 -3.77
N GLU A 35 -0.60 -7.97 -4.07
CA GLU A 35 -0.76 -8.97 -5.13
C GLU A 35 -1.83 -10.01 -4.76
N TYR A 36 -1.88 -10.44 -3.50
CA TYR A 36 -2.94 -11.32 -3.01
C TYR A 36 -4.31 -10.65 -3.15
N PHE A 37 -4.49 -9.47 -2.56
CA PHE A 37 -5.76 -8.73 -2.56
C PHE A 37 -6.28 -8.45 -3.98
N SER A 38 -5.41 -8.01 -4.89
CA SER A 38 -5.81 -7.71 -6.28
C SER A 38 -6.19 -8.95 -7.08
N THR A 39 -5.71 -10.15 -6.70
CA THR A 39 -5.82 -11.33 -7.57
C THR A 39 -6.57 -12.51 -6.99
N ALA A 40 -6.75 -12.58 -5.68
CA ALA A 40 -7.56 -13.59 -5.01
C ALA A 40 -9.04 -13.34 -5.25
N ALA A 41 -9.84 -14.41 -5.21
CA ALA A 41 -11.28 -14.32 -5.34
C ALA A 41 -11.91 -13.70 -4.07
N PRO A 42 -13.13 -13.13 -4.19
CA PRO A 42 -13.92 -12.73 -3.03
C PRO A 42 -14.14 -13.90 -2.04
N PRO A 43 -14.28 -13.64 -0.74
CA PRO A 43 -14.43 -12.31 -0.12
C PRO A 43 -13.11 -11.58 0.16
N ASP A 44 -11.99 -12.31 0.23
CA ASP A 44 -10.71 -11.78 0.71
C ASP A 44 -9.94 -10.96 -0.34
N GLY A 45 -10.16 -11.21 -1.64
CA GLY A 45 -9.61 -10.43 -2.73
C GLY A 45 -10.67 -9.81 -3.66
N LEU A 46 -10.21 -9.07 -4.67
CA LEU A 46 -11.03 -8.34 -5.64
C LEU A 46 -11.47 -9.18 -6.85
N GLY A 47 -10.92 -10.38 -7.04
CA GLY A 47 -11.27 -11.24 -8.17
C GLY A 47 -10.70 -10.78 -9.52
N GLN A 48 -9.56 -10.08 -9.54
CA GLN A 48 -8.91 -9.52 -10.76
C GLN A 48 -9.78 -8.50 -11.50
N PRO A 49 -10.10 -7.37 -10.85
CA PRO A 49 -10.82 -6.27 -11.47
C PRO A 49 -10.07 -5.73 -12.70
N GLN A 50 -10.79 -5.47 -13.80
CA GLN A 50 -10.19 -4.96 -15.04
C GLN A 50 -9.83 -3.47 -14.98
N ASP A 51 -10.36 -2.76 -13.99
CA ASP A 51 -10.31 -1.32 -13.80
C ASP A 51 -9.37 -0.88 -12.67
N VAL A 52 -8.73 -1.82 -11.97
CA VAL A 52 -7.76 -1.53 -10.90
C VAL A 52 -6.39 -2.10 -11.26
N LEU A 53 -5.40 -1.23 -11.31
CA LEU A 53 -3.98 -1.60 -11.39
C LEU A 53 -3.32 -1.29 -10.05
N VAL A 54 -2.74 -2.31 -9.42
CA VAL A 54 -1.94 -2.14 -8.20
C VAL A 54 -0.47 -2.16 -8.58
N MET A 55 0.26 -1.12 -8.18
CA MET A 55 1.70 -1.00 -8.36
C MET A 55 2.40 -1.38 -7.06
N ASP A 56 3.38 -2.28 -7.13
CA ASP A 56 4.16 -2.63 -5.95
C ASP A 56 5.12 -1.49 -5.54
N PRO A 57 5.48 -1.41 -4.24
CA PRO A 57 6.41 -0.41 -3.73
C PRO A 57 7.75 -0.30 -4.46
N VAL A 58 8.32 -1.42 -4.90
CA VAL A 58 9.66 -1.45 -5.50
C VAL A 58 9.62 -0.77 -6.87
N LEU A 59 8.59 -1.03 -7.67
CA LEU A 59 8.37 -0.34 -8.94
C LEU A 59 8.16 1.17 -8.74
N GLY A 60 7.34 1.56 -7.76
CA GLY A 60 7.11 2.97 -7.44
C GLY A 60 8.41 3.71 -7.12
N ASN A 61 9.27 3.10 -6.29
CA ASN A 61 10.57 3.65 -5.95
C ASN A 61 11.55 3.68 -7.14
N LEU A 62 11.54 2.67 -8.00
CA LEU A 62 12.39 2.62 -9.19
C LEU A 62 12.07 3.77 -10.15
N ILE A 63 10.78 4.10 -10.32
CA ILE A 63 10.33 5.20 -11.20
C ILE A 63 10.88 6.56 -10.75
N VAL A 64 11.00 6.79 -9.44
CA VAL A 64 11.49 8.07 -8.88
C VAL A 64 13.01 8.11 -8.66
N PHE A 65 13.72 6.99 -8.84
CA PHE A 65 15.13 6.83 -8.45
C PHE A 65 16.12 7.77 -9.17
N GLU A 66 15.86 8.18 -10.41
CA GLU A 66 16.85 8.91 -11.24
C GLU A 66 16.91 10.43 -11.05
N GLU A 67 15.97 11.03 -10.32
CA GLU A 67 15.82 12.50 -10.25
C GLU A 67 16.46 13.17 -9.03
N ASP A 68 17.05 12.40 -8.10
CA ASP A 68 17.82 12.99 -7.01
C ASP A 68 19.25 13.38 -7.47
N LYS A 69 19.33 14.22 -8.50
CA LYS A 69 20.61 14.77 -9.01
C LYS A 69 21.18 15.89 -8.12
N GLY A 70 20.59 16.16 -6.95
CA GLY A 70 20.94 17.31 -6.10
C GLY A 70 21.08 17.03 -4.61
N GLY A 71 20.67 15.88 -4.09
CA GLY A 71 20.79 15.54 -2.69
C GLY A 71 21.10 14.07 -2.52
N ARG A 72 21.63 13.70 -1.36
CA ARG A 72 21.63 12.28 -0.97
C ARG A 72 20.17 11.86 -0.97
N GLY A 73 19.76 11.05 -1.94
CA GLY A 73 18.50 10.31 -1.91
C GLY A 73 18.48 9.42 -0.70
N LYS A 74 18.13 10.01 0.44
CA LYS A 74 17.77 9.27 1.62
C LYS A 74 16.47 8.60 1.25
N TYR A 75 16.58 7.33 0.89
CA TYR A 75 15.59 6.34 1.22
C TYR A 75 15.30 6.47 2.73
N GLU A 76 14.40 7.38 3.10
CA GLU A 76 13.80 7.40 4.42
C GLU A 76 12.68 6.36 4.36
N GLY A 77 13.07 5.09 4.23
CA GLY A 77 12.20 3.91 4.18
C GLY A 77 11.51 3.65 5.52
N VAL A 78 11.01 4.72 6.13
CA VAL A 78 10.46 4.76 7.49
C VAL A 78 8.97 5.00 7.51
N HIS A 79 8.37 5.30 6.36
CA HIS A 79 6.97 5.69 6.29
C HIS A 79 6.31 5.22 5.00
N TRP A 80 5.10 4.66 5.14
CA TRP A 80 4.26 4.23 4.04
C TRP A 80 3.08 5.19 3.85
N ALA A 81 2.76 5.48 2.59
CA ALA A 81 1.60 6.28 2.20
C ALA A 81 1.04 5.75 0.87
N LEU A 82 -0.20 6.12 0.53
CA LEU A 82 -0.84 5.71 -0.71
C LEU A 82 -1.00 6.89 -1.67
N LEU A 83 -0.54 6.71 -2.90
CA LEU A 83 -0.94 7.52 -4.05
C LEU A 83 -1.97 6.73 -4.86
N ALA A 84 -3.16 7.30 -5.05
CA ALA A 84 -4.18 6.78 -5.94
C ALA A 84 -4.32 7.69 -7.16
N LEU A 85 -4.23 7.11 -8.36
CA LEU A 85 -4.55 7.78 -9.62
C LEU A 85 -5.87 7.22 -10.12
N ALA A 86 -6.89 8.07 -10.20
CA ALA A 86 -8.22 7.69 -10.66
C ALA A 86 -8.60 8.50 -11.90
N ARG A 87 -9.30 7.85 -12.83
CA ARG A 87 -9.86 8.52 -14.00
C ARG A 87 -11.20 9.15 -13.63
N ASP A 88 -11.36 10.45 -13.90
CA ASP A 88 -12.64 11.15 -13.84
C ASP A 88 -12.93 11.71 -15.24
N GLY A 89 -13.74 10.95 -16.01
CA GLY A 89 -13.95 11.21 -17.42
C GLY A 89 -12.67 11.05 -18.25
N GLU A 90 -12.24 12.13 -18.91
CA GLU A 90 -11.01 12.16 -19.71
C GLU A 90 -9.77 12.54 -18.88
N GLU A 91 -9.96 13.05 -17.65
CA GLU A 91 -8.87 13.54 -16.81
C GLU A 91 -8.44 12.50 -15.77
N LEU A 92 -7.15 12.51 -15.42
CA LEU A 92 -6.62 11.73 -14.30
C LEU A 92 -6.45 12.64 -13.09
N ARG A 93 -6.96 12.19 -11.94
CA ARG A 93 -6.83 12.86 -10.65
C ARG A 93 -5.94 12.06 -9.71
N GLY A 94 -5.00 12.75 -9.06
CA GLY A 94 -4.13 12.17 -8.05
C GLY A 94 -4.64 12.49 -6.65
N SER A 95 -4.80 11.46 -5.82
CA SER A 95 -5.15 11.59 -4.41
C SER A 95 -4.07 10.94 -3.56
N TYR A 96 -3.54 11.70 -2.61
CA TYR A 96 -2.52 11.25 -1.66
C TYR A 96 -3.14 11.03 -0.28
N TYR A 97 -3.01 9.81 0.24
CA TYR A 97 -3.52 9.40 1.54
C TYR A 97 -2.36 8.99 2.45
N ASP A 98 -2.31 9.58 3.63
CA ASP A 98 -1.25 9.36 4.61
C ASP A 98 -1.82 9.42 6.04
N SER A 99 -1.55 8.38 6.81
CA SER A 99 -2.00 8.19 8.19
C SER A 99 -1.27 9.05 9.22
N MET A 100 -0.12 9.66 8.86
CA MET A 100 0.72 10.50 9.71
C MET A 100 0.86 11.95 9.22
N GLY A 101 0.42 12.29 8.01
CA GLY A 101 0.46 13.67 7.53
C GLY A 101 0.74 13.80 6.04
N THR A 102 1.90 14.37 5.69
CA THR A 102 2.32 14.62 4.31
C THR A 102 3.77 14.21 4.06
N GLY A 103 4.28 13.22 4.79
CA GLY A 103 5.71 12.89 4.84
C GLY A 103 6.28 12.48 3.47
N ASN A 104 5.47 11.78 2.67
CA ASN A 104 5.85 11.29 1.34
C ASN A 104 5.16 12.05 0.19
N LEU A 105 4.57 13.23 0.46
CA LEU A 105 3.80 13.96 -0.56
C LEU A 105 4.65 14.34 -1.76
N HIS A 106 5.89 14.78 -1.54
CA HIS A 106 6.81 15.15 -2.61
C HIS A 106 7.11 13.95 -3.53
N THR A 107 7.43 12.79 -2.95
CA THR A 107 7.66 11.55 -3.70
C THR A 107 6.42 11.13 -4.48
N ALA A 108 5.23 11.25 -3.89
CA ALA A 108 3.97 10.96 -4.58
C ALA A 108 3.71 11.91 -5.77
N GLN A 109 4.05 13.19 -5.64
CA GLN A 109 3.95 14.16 -6.74
C GLN A 109 4.92 13.83 -7.88
N LEU A 110 6.17 13.48 -7.56
CA LEU A 110 7.16 13.04 -8.57
C LEU A 110 6.70 11.78 -9.30
N LEU A 111 6.20 10.78 -8.55
CA LEU A 111 5.67 9.55 -9.12
C LEU A 111 4.48 9.82 -10.04
N ALA A 112 3.52 10.64 -9.61
CA ALA A 112 2.37 11.02 -10.43
C ALA A 112 2.78 11.77 -11.70
N ALA A 113 3.74 12.70 -11.61
CA ALA A 113 4.23 13.46 -12.77
C ALA A 113 4.85 12.55 -13.85
N LYS A 114 5.49 11.44 -13.45
CA LYS A 114 6.07 10.45 -14.35
C LYS A 114 5.03 9.50 -14.96
N LEU A 115 4.04 9.08 -14.17
CA LEU A 115 3.02 8.11 -14.61
C LEU A 115 1.87 8.76 -15.39
N ALA A 116 1.44 9.94 -14.97
CA ALA A 116 0.31 10.67 -15.50
C ALA A 116 0.67 12.16 -15.62
N PRO A 117 1.43 12.52 -16.67
CA PRO A 117 1.81 13.91 -16.90
C PRO A 117 0.56 14.80 -16.94
N LYS A 118 0.61 15.94 -16.25
CA LYS A 118 -0.50 16.90 -16.02
C LYS A 118 -1.49 16.56 -14.90
N THR A 119 -1.34 15.42 -14.23
CA THR A 119 -2.17 15.12 -13.05
C THR A 119 -1.69 15.88 -11.83
N GLU A 120 -2.57 16.69 -11.25
CA GLU A 120 -2.36 17.28 -9.94
C GLU A 120 -2.61 16.22 -8.84
N VAL A 121 -1.69 16.14 -7.88
CA VAL A 121 -1.84 15.31 -6.67
C VAL A 121 -2.33 16.19 -5.52
N ARG A 122 -3.50 15.84 -5.00
CA ARG A 122 -4.10 16.52 -3.84
C ARG A 122 -4.01 15.65 -2.60
N VAL A 123 -3.74 16.28 -1.47
CA VAL A 123 -3.84 15.61 -0.16
C VAL A 123 -5.32 15.33 0.10
N ALA A 124 -5.66 14.07 0.29
CA ALA A 124 -7.01 13.62 0.56
C ALA A 124 -7.22 13.36 2.06
N PRO A 125 -8.45 13.52 2.58
CA PRO A 125 -8.78 13.10 3.93
C PRO A 125 -8.47 11.60 4.13
N ALA A 126 -7.80 11.27 5.23
CA ALA A 126 -7.36 9.92 5.51
C ALA A 126 -7.45 9.64 7.02
N GLY A 127 -7.82 8.41 7.36
CA GLY A 127 -7.75 7.91 8.72
C GLY A 127 -6.36 8.09 9.32
N LYS A 128 -6.27 8.37 10.62
CA LYS A 128 -5.00 8.66 11.29
C LYS A 128 -4.59 7.52 12.22
N GLN A 129 -3.34 7.10 12.11
CA GLN A 129 -2.79 6.09 13.01
C GLN A 129 -2.54 6.70 14.40
N GLN A 130 -2.55 5.85 15.41
CA GLN A 130 -2.33 6.24 16.81
C GLN A 130 -1.06 5.63 17.39
N ASN A 131 -0.25 4.97 16.55
CA ASN A 131 1.07 4.43 16.90
C ASN A 131 2.12 4.82 15.86
N ALA A 132 3.34 4.29 15.98
CA ALA A 132 4.47 4.65 15.10
C ALA A 132 4.73 3.65 13.96
N CYS A 133 3.94 2.57 13.83
CA CYS A 133 4.30 1.41 13.01
C CYS A 133 3.23 0.95 12.01
N ASP A 134 2.02 1.51 12.07
CA ASP A 134 0.89 1.05 11.26
C ASP A 134 0.72 1.77 9.93
N CYS A 135 1.60 2.70 9.55
CA CYS A 135 1.49 3.42 8.28
C CYS A 135 1.35 2.47 7.08
N GLY A 136 2.07 1.34 7.08
CA GLY A 136 1.94 0.31 6.03
C GLY A 136 0.56 -0.35 6.02
N VAL A 137 0.01 -0.67 7.19
CA VAL A 137 -1.33 -1.27 7.30
C VAL A 137 -2.41 -0.28 6.86
N PHE A 138 -2.28 1.00 7.25
CA PHE A 138 -3.19 2.05 6.80
C PHE A 138 -3.13 2.23 5.29
N ALA A 139 -1.94 2.24 4.67
CA ALA A 139 -1.81 2.32 3.22
C ALA A 139 -2.54 1.16 2.50
N LEU A 140 -2.42 -0.08 3.02
CA LEU A 140 -3.17 -1.23 2.50
C LEU A 140 -4.69 -1.08 2.69
N LEU A 141 -5.14 -0.60 3.85
CA LEU A 141 -6.56 -0.37 4.14
C LEU A 141 -7.15 0.77 3.31
N PHE A 142 -6.39 1.82 3.02
CA PHE A 142 -6.83 2.88 2.11
C PHE A 142 -7.04 2.34 0.70
N ALA A 143 -6.11 1.51 0.21
CA ALA A 143 -6.24 0.88 -1.10
C ALA A 143 -7.47 -0.05 -1.15
N GLU A 144 -7.68 -0.85 -0.11
CA GLU A 144 -8.86 -1.70 0.01
C GLU A 144 -10.16 -0.88 0.07
N ALA A 145 -10.19 0.21 0.85
CA ALA A 145 -11.35 1.08 0.97
C ALA A 145 -11.75 1.65 -0.40
N LEU A 146 -10.78 2.20 -1.15
CA LEU A 146 -11.02 2.73 -2.48
C LEU A 146 -11.55 1.67 -3.45
N CYS A 147 -10.98 0.46 -3.44
CA CYS A 147 -11.43 -0.63 -4.31
C CYS A 147 -12.81 -1.20 -3.94
N ARG A 148 -13.34 -0.82 -2.77
CA ARG A 148 -14.66 -1.25 -2.27
C ARG A 148 -15.64 -0.07 -2.12
N ASP A 149 -15.39 1.04 -2.81
CA ASP A 149 -16.20 2.26 -2.79
C ASP A 149 -16.44 2.81 -1.36
N LYS A 150 -15.43 2.69 -0.49
CA LYS A 150 -15.41 3.27 0.86
C LYS A 150 -14.43 4.42 0.93
N ASP A 151 -14.68 5.33 1.88
CA ASP A 151 -13.83 6.50 2.07
C ASP A 151 -12.62 6.16 2.98
N PRO A 152 -11.37 6.35 2.52
CA PRO A 152 -10.17 6.15 3.34
C PRO A 152 -10.13 6.97 4.64
N LYS A 153 -10.92 8.05 4.76
CA LYS A 153 -11.02 8.83 6.00
C LYS A 153 -11.66 8.04 7.15
N ASP A 154 -12.47 7.04 6.83
CA ASP A 154 -13.22 6.24 7.80
C ASP A 154 -12.38 5.06 8.34
N VAL A 155 -11.14 4.91 7.86
CA VAL A 155 -10.20 3.90 8.38
C VAL A 155 -9.71 4.31 9.77
N THR A 156 -9.75 3.36 10.70
CA THR A 156 -9.43 3.57 12.12
C THR A 156 -8.28 2.70 12.57
N GLN A 157 -7.68 3.07 13.71
CA GLN A 157 -6.65 2.26 14.37
C GLN A 157 -7.15 0.84 14.72
N ALA A 158 -8.40 0.71 15.16
CA ALA A 158 -9.00 -0.60 15.46
C ALA A 158 -9.09 -1.50 14.22
N GLN A 159 -9.41 -0.92 13.05
CA GLN A 159 -9.38 -1.67 11.80
C GLN A 159 -7.96 -2.07 11.39
N ALA A 160 -6.95 -1.22 11.62
CA ALA A 160 -5.56 -1.58 11.37
C ALA A 160 -5.10 -2.78 12.24
N GLU A 161 -5.43 -2.77 13.53
CA GLU A 161 -5.14 -3.90 14.44
C GLU A 161 -5.86 -5.19 14.02
N ALA A 162 -7.13 -5.07 13.60
CA ALA A 162 -7.89 -6.20 13.08
C ALA A 162 -7.30 -6.72 11.76
N ALA A 163 -6.88 -5.82 10.86
CA ALA A 163 -6.27 -6.14 9.59
C ALA A 163 -4.94 -6.90 9.78
N ARG A 164 -4.09 -6.49 10.73
CA ARG A 164 -2.87 -7.25 11.06
C ARG A 164 -3.17 -8.70 11.44
N LYS A 165 -4.11 -8.89 12.36
CA LYS A 165 -4.54 -10.23 12.80
C LYS A 165 -5.13 -11.03 11.64
N HIS A 166 -5.93 -10.37 10.80
CA HIS A 166 -6.52 -10.97 9.62
C HIS A 166 -5.45 -11.43 8.62
N MET A 167 -4.55 -10.54 8.22
CA MET A 167 -3.44 -10.84 7.30
C MET A 167 -2.60 -12.01 7.82
N ALA A 168 -2.16 -11.95 9.09
CA ALA A 168 -1.35 -13.01 9.68
C ALA A 168 -2.08 -14.37 9.69
N SER A 169 -3.35 -14.37 10.12
CA SER A 169 -4.19 -15.57 10.15
C SER A 169 -4.41 -16.13 8.74
N HIS A 170 -4.60 -15.25 7.75
CA HIS A 170 -4.81 -15.63 6.36
C HIS A 170 -3.54 -16.25 5.76
N ILE A 171 -2.38 -15.62 5.92
CA ILE A 171 -1.09 -16.16 5.49
C ILE A 171 -0.82 -17.53 6.13
N TRP A 172 -1.13 -17.69 7.42
CA TRP A 172 -1.05 -18.98 8.09
C TRP A 172 -1.94 -20.05 7.46
N ARG A 173 -3.16 -19.70 7.02
CA ARG A 173 -4.04 -20.65 6.32
C ARG A 173 -3.47 -21.03 4.96
N LEU A 174 -2.91 -20.09 4.21
CA LEU A 174 -2.24 -20.35 2.92
C LEU A 174 -0.97 -21.20 3.06
N ALA A 175 -0.30 -21.13 4.22
CA ALA A 175 0.88 -21.92 4.51
C ALA A 175 0.58 -23.37 4.94
N LYS A 176 -0.69 -23.71 5.22
CA LYS A 176 -1.07 -25.10 5.51
C LYS A 176 -1.06 -25.91 4.21
N PRO A 177 -0.50 -27.12 4.21
CA PRO A 177 -0.46 -27.99 3.04
C PRO A 177 -1.86 -28.44 2.60
#